data_AF-A0AAE8SUN6-F1
#
_entry.id   AF-A0AAE8SUN6-F1
#
_cell.length_a   1.000
_cell.length_b   1.000
_cell.length_c   1.000
_cell.angle_alpha   90.00
_cell.angle_beta   90.00
_cell.angle_gamma   90.00
#
_symmetry.space_group_name_H-M   'P 1'
#
loop_
_entity.id
_entity.type
_entity.pdbx_description
1 polymer ?
#
loop_
_entity_poly.entity_id
_entity_poly.type
_entity_poly.pdbx_seq_one_letter_code
_entity_poly.pdbx_strand_id
1 'polypeptide(L)'
;MALYAAPQTIDSTSTEPAISEHSPPYAHRISEFTLPEPVADEQLRNFQVAFLPHFPLLHIPPGIRSVTLRQEKPFLWLTIMSLTTRSLTLQGKMGTAIRGIVREYILTDEEKSLDLLLGLLCFNSWIQNLESIVVAVERWLRFYTEYPVDEWMGITTSGQSQFGHSIMILFKLTVLREPGWDAEYLRKRVNFMDVLEEMAKKLESIPGEFRPSDLGNVEDHGMLLKGPELLRSLRDVLSGELMKATAHENGEMGDFVLYESLLSSDIVMDFTQEGWLNDTFGTGF
;
A
#
# COMPACT_ATOMS: atom_id res chain seq x y z
N MET A 1 73.91 -23.99 -36.88
CA MET A 1 72.68 -24.34 -36.14
C MET A 1 72.15 -23.05 -35.55
N ALA A 2 70.98 -22.60 -36.03
CA ALA A 2 70.14 -21.41 -35.67
C ALA A 2 70.83 -20.02 -35.68
N LEU A 3 70.67 -19.15 -36.70
CA LEU A 3 69.53 -18.34 -37.19
C LEU A 3 69.06 -17.17 -36.28
N TYR A 4 69.33 -15.99 -36.84
CA TYR A 4 68.88 -14.60 -36.66
C TYR A 4 67.39 -14.36 -36.27
N ALA A 5 67.13 -13.29 -35.49
CA ALA A 5 66.23 -12.15 -35.81
C ALA A 5 65.26 -11.66 -34.70
N ALA A 6 65.45 -10.38 -34.32
CA ALA A 6 64.49 -9.28 -34.09
C ALA A 6 63.39 -9.32 -32.98
N PRO A 7 63.06 -8.15 -32.39
CA PRO A 7 62.07 -8.02 -31.32
C PRO A 7 60.64 -8.01 -31.88
N GLN A 8 59.76 -8.82 -31.30
CA GLN A 8 58.35 -8.90 -31.66
C GLN A 8 57.57 -7.69 -31.11
N THR A 9 56.84 -7.09 -32.03
CA THR A 9 55.87 -6.01 -31.93
C THR A 9 54.83 -6.22 -30.84
N ILE A 10 54.49 -5.14 -30.13
CA ILE A 10 53.31 -5.03 -29.27
C ILE A 10 52.09 -5.18 -30.18
N ASP A 11 51.51 -6.38 -30.20
CA ASP A 11 50.24 -6.60 -30.87
C ASP A 11 49.15 -6.05 -29.97
N SER A 12 48.50 -5.01 -30.47
CA SER A 12 47.41 -4.31 -29.79
C SER A 12 46.18 -5.19 -29.93
N THR A 13 46.02 -6.17 -29.03
CA THR A 13 44.75 -6.88 -28.90
C THR A 13 43.76 -5.91 -28.26
N SER A 14 43.06 -5.18 -29.13
CA SER A 14 41.84 -4.46 -28.84
C SER A 14 40.93 -5.40 -28.04
N THR A 15 40.87 -5.20 -26.73
CA THR A 15 39.81 -5.78 -25.90
C THR A 15 38.60 -4.90 -26.16
N GLU A 16 37.92 -5.21 -27.25
CA GLU A 16 36.60 -4.69 -27.57
C GLU A 16 35.67 -5.11 -26.42
N PRO A 17 35.10 -4.18 -25.63
CA PRO A 17 34.08 -4.56 -24.68
C PRO A 17 32.86 -4.98 -25.50
N ALA A 18 32.45 -6.23 -25.36
CA ALA A 18 31.18 -6.73 -25.87
C ALA A 18 30.05 -5.95 -25.17
N ILE A 19 29.65 -4.83 -25.78
CA ILE A 19 28.43 -4.11 -25.42
C ILE A 19 27.28 -4.99 -25.95
N SER A 20 26.52 -5.55 -25.03
CA SER A 20 25.32 -6.35 -25.31
C SER A 20 24.27 -5.47 -26.01
N GLU A 21 24.22 -5.51 -27.34
CA GLU A 21 23.25 -4.76 -28.17
C GLU A 21 21.83 -5.39 -28.20
N HIS A 22 21.60 -6.49 -27.48
CA HIS A 22 20.26 -7.09 -27.42
C HIS A 22 19.46 -6.51 -26.26
N SER A 23 18.56 -5.59 -26.60
CA SER A 23 17.46 -5.16 -25.71
C SER A 23 16.78 -6.39 -25.11
N PRO A 24 16.52 -6.44 -23.79
CA PRO A 24 15.92 -7.61 -23.16
C PRO A 24 14.56 -7.92 -23.79
N PRO A 25 14.17 -9.20 -23.90
CA PRO A 25 12.99 -9.61 -24.68
C PRO A 25 11.68 -9.01 -24.13
N TYR A 26 11.64 -8.75 -22.83
CA TYR A 26 10.52 -8.11 -22.14
C TYR A 26 10.48 -6.57 -22.22
N ALA A 27 11.48 -5.91 -22.81
CA ALA A 27 11.57 -4.44 -22.85
C ALA A 27 10.35 -3.80 -23.53
N HIS A 28 9.75 -4.47 -24.52
CA HIS A 28 8.62 -3.95 -25.26
C HIS A 28 7.39 -3.71 -24.35
N ARG A 29 7.12 -4.60 -23.37
CA ARG A 29 5.99 -4.43 -22.42
C ARG A 29 6.21 -3.27 -21.45
N ILE A 30 7.47 -2.87 -21.26
CA ILE A 30 7.86 -1.76 -20.39
C ILE A 30 7.84 -0.43 -21.16
N SER A 31 8.00 -0.49 -22.49
CA SER A 31 7.95 0.68 -23.37
C SER A 31 6.59 1.38 -23.36
N GLU A 32 5.51 0.63 -23.09
CA GLU A 32 4.12 1.11 -22.97
C GLU A 32 3.95 2.14 -21.84
N PHE A 33 4.79 2.09 -20.81
CA PHE A 33 4.74 3.02 -19.69
C PHE A 33 5.63 4.23 -19.94
N THR A 34 5.02 5.37 -20.29
CA THR A 34 5.70 6.66 -20.41
C THR A 34 5.35 7.56 -19.24
N LEU A 35 6.37 7.88 -18.45
CA LEU A 35 6.29 8.84 -17.34
C LEU A 35 7.11 10.08 -17.70
N PRO A 36 6.65 11.29 -17.35
CA PRO A 36 7.50 12.48 -17.43
C PRO A 36 8.79 12.27 -16.63
N GLU A 37 9.95 12.60 -17.21
CA GLU A 37 11.26 12.37 -16.59
C GLU A 37 11.38 12.96 -15.17
N PRO A 38 10.89 14.18 -14.87
CA PRO A 38 10.95 14.73 -13.52
C PRO A 38 10.18 13.89 -12.49
N VAL A 39 9.03 13.35 -12.91
CA VAL A 39 8.19 12.48 -12.07
C VAL A 39 8.90 11.15 -11.85
N ALA A 40 9.44 10.54 -12.90
CA ALA A 40 10.15 9.26 -12.78
C ALA A 40 11.42 9.37 -11.92
N ASP A 41 12.12 10.50 -11.95
CA ASP A 41 13.26 10.79 -11.07
C ASP A 41 12.83 11.03 -9.62
N GLU A 42 11.69 11.70 -9.38
CA GLU A 42 11.13 11.86 -8.04
C GLU A 42 10.74 10.50 -7.44
N GLN A 43 10.10 9.65 -8.24
CA GLN A 43 9.72 8.30 -7.85
C GLN A 43 10.94 7.45 -7.47
N LEU A 44 12.02 7.52 -8.26
CA LEU A 44 13.28 6.86 -7.94
C LEU A 44 13.92 7.40 -6.64
N ARG A 45 13.90 8.72 -6.43
CA ARG A 45 14.38 9.31 -5.16
C ARG A 45 13.58 8.83 -3.96
N ASN A 46 12.25 8.77 -4.08
CA ASN A 46 11.39 8.25 -3.03
C ASN A 46 11.73 6.79 -2.69
N PHE A 47 12.00 5.97 -3.71
CA PHE A 47 12.47 4.60 -3.51
C PHE A 47 13.80 4.55 -2.75
N GLN A 48 14.79 5.35 -3.15
CA GLN A 48 16.11 5.39 -2.53
C GLN A 48 16.05 5.78 -1.04
N VAL A 49 15.14 6.69 -0.67
CA VAL A 49 15.03 7.18 0.71
C VAL A 49 14.17 6.25 1.57
N ALA A 50 12.99 5.86 1.09
CA ALA A 50 12.00 5.16 1.92
C ALA A 50 12.09 3.63 1.83
N PHE A 51 12.47 3.09 0.67
CA PHE A 51 12.38 1.65 0.40
C PHE A 51 13.75 0.98 0.48
N LEU A 52 14.76 1.52 -0.21
CA LEU A 52 16.10 0.96 -0.34
C LEU A 52 16.75 0.53 0.99
N PRO A 53 16.57 1.23 2.15
CA PRO A 53 17.10 0.78 3.43
C PRO A 53 16.61 -0.61 3.87
N HIS A 54 15.46 -1.05 3.36
CA HIS A 54 14.85 -2.35 3.65
C HIS A 54 15.29 -3.45 2.65
N PHE A 55 16.12 -3.12 1.66
CA PHE A 55 16.62 -4.05 0.64
C PHE A 55 18.15 -4.21 0.73
N PRO A 56 18.67 -5.03 1.67
CA PRO A 56 20.10 -5.15 1.92
C PRO A 56 20.91 -5.68 0.72
N LEU A 57 20.26 -6.34 -0.23
CA LEU A 57 20.91 -6.91 -1.43
C LEU A 57 20.77 -6.03 -2.69
N LEU A 58 19.98 -4.96 -2.63
CA LEU A 58 19.75 -4.05 -3.76
C LEU A 58 20.64 -2.82 -3.59
N HIS A 59 21.58 -2.63 -4.52
CA HIS A 59 22.38 -1.42 -4.59
C HIS A 59 21.96 -0.56 -5.78
N ILE A 60 21.55 0.67 -5.51
CA ILE A 60 21.26 1.70 -6.52
C ILE A 60 22.20 2.88 -6.23
N PRO A 61 23.10 3.25 -7.15
CA PRO A 61 24.01 4.37 -6.94
C PRO A 61 23.27 5.67 -6.62
N PRO A 62 23.71 6.46 -5.63
CA PRO A 62 23.10 7.75 -5.36
C PRO A 62 23.30 8.68 -6.57
N GLY A 63 22.22 9.34 -6.99
CA GLY A 63 22.25 10.29 -8.12
C GLY A 63 22.11 9.66 -9.52
N ILE A 64 21.88 8.35 -9.64
CA ILE A 64 21.50 7.74 -10.93
C ILE A 64 20.17 8.32 -11.41
N ARG A 65 20.08 8.65 -12.71
CA ARG A 65 18.83 9.12 -13.31
C ARG A 65 17.91 7.94 -13.62
N SER A 66 16.61 8.18 -13.52
CA SER A 66 15.56 7.19 -13.79
C SER A 66 15.63 6.66 -15.21
N VAL A 67 15.98 7.49 -16.19
CA VAL A 67 16.19 7.07 -17.58
C VAL A 67 17.38 6.12 -17.76
N THR A 68 18.48 6.37 -17.05
CA THR A 68 19.65 5.48 -17.08
C THR A 68 19.29 4.13 -16.47
N LEU A 69 18.59 4.13 -15.33
CA LEU A 69 18.09 2.90 -14.71
C LEU A 69 17.14 2.14 -15.63
N ARG A 70 16.24 2.83 -16.34
CA ARG A 70 15.31 2.22 -17.30
C ARG A 70 16.04 1.55 -18.46
N GLN A 71 17.16 2.10 -18.90
CA GLN A 71 17.96 1.52 -19.99
C GLN A 71 18.75 0.29 -19.54
N GLU A 72 19.39 0.36 -18.37
CA GLU A 72 20.25 -0.73 -17.86
C GLU A 72 19.45 -1.88 -17.24
N LYS A 73 18.37 -1.55 -16.52
CA LYS A 73 17.56 -2.50 -15.73
C LYS A 73 16.07 -2.15 -15.86
N PRO A 74 15.47 -2.35 -17.05
CA PRO A 74 14.11 -1.92 -17.34
C PRO A 74 13.06 -2.57 -16.45
N PHE A 75 13.22 -3.85 -16.07
CA PHE A 75 12.25 -4.53 -15.22
C PHE A 75 12.30 -4.02 -13.78
N LEU A 76 13.51 -3.87 -13.21
CA LEU A 76 13.71 -3.22 -11.92
C LEU A 76 13.11 -1.81 -11.91
N TRP A 77 13.36 -1.02 -12.96
CA TRP A 77 12.75 0.30 -13.11
C TRP A 77 11.22 0.23 -13.03
N LEU A 78 10.58 -0.66 -13.79
CA LEU A 78 9.12 -0.81 -13.78
C LEU A 78 8.60 -1.15 -12.37
N THR A 79 9.27 -2.06 -11.67
CA THR A 79 8.88 -2.46 -10.31
C THR A 79 9.02 -1.30 -9.32
N ILE A 80 10.09 -0.49 -9.43
CA ILE A 80 10.27 0.70 -8.60
C ILE A 80 9.15 1.72 -8.87
N MET A 81 8.87 2.02 -10.15
CA MET A 81 7.78 2.95 -10.50
C MET A 81 6.44 2.46 -9.98
N SER A 82 6.18 1.15 -10.06
CA SER A 82 4.97 0.53 -9.53
C SER A 82 4.88 0.62 -8.01
N LEU A 83 6.00 0.56 -7.29
CA LEU A 83 6.02 0.65 -5.83
C LEU A 83 5.79 2.07 -5.31
N THR A 84 6.29 3.07 -6.03
CA THR A 84 6.30 4.45 -5.53
C THR A 84 5.23 5.35 -6.14
N THR A 85 4.60 4.93 -7.25
CA THR A 85 3.49 5.68 -7.86
C THR A 85 2.37 5.95 -6.85
N ARG A 86 1.78 7.15 -6.93
CA ARG A 86 0.61 7.54 -6.13
C ARG A 86 -0.72 7.25 -6.84
N SER A 87 -0.68 6.98 -8.15
CA SER A 87 -1.88 6.59 -8.91
C SER A 87 -2.06 5.09 -8.81
N LEU A 88 -3.19 4.69 -8.25
CA LEU A 88 -3.57 3.28 -8.15
C LEU A 88 -3.90 2.72 -9.54
N THR A 89 -4.42 3.56 -10.46
CA THR A 89 -4.65 3.12 -11.84
C THR A 89 -3.35 2.71 -12.52
N LEU A 90 -2.34 3.58 -12.41
CA LEU A 90 -1.06 3.34 -13.03
C LEU A 90 -0.35 2.16 -12.34
N GLN A 91 -0.45 2.07 -11.02
CA GLN A 91 0.05 0.95 -10.23
C GLN A 91 -0.53 -0.39 -10.70
N GLY A 92 -1.86 -0.49 -10.82
CA GLY A 92 -2.54 -1.73 -11.25
C GLY A 92 -2.16 -2.14 -12.68
N LYS A 93 -2.03 -1.17 -13.59
CA LYS A 93 -1.54 -1.43 -14.97
C LYS A 93 -0.10 -1.93 -14.96
N MET A 94 0.79 -1.27 -14.21
CA MET A 94 2.19 -1.69 -14.07
C MET A 94 2.31 -3.07 -13.42
N GLY A 95 1.56 -3.36 -12.36
CA GLY A 95 1.50 -4.67 -11.73
C GLY A 95 1.07 -5.77 -12.70
N THR A 96 0.11 -5.49 -13.57
CA THR A 96 -0.35 -6.44 -14.60
C THR A 96 0.72 -6.69 -15.65
N ALA A 97 1.46 -5.65 -16.05
CA ALA A 97 2.62 -5.81 -16.91
C ALA A 97 3.73 -6.63 -16.23
N ILE A 98 4.10 -6.31 -14.99
CA ILE A 98 5.10 -7.04 -14.20
C ILE A 98 4.76 -8.53 -14.17
N ARG A 99 3.52 -8.89 -13.81
CA ARG A 99 3.08 -10.29 -13.76
C ARG A 99 3.12 -10.99 -15.11
N GLY A 100 2.72 -10.32 -16.19
CA GLY A 100 2.82 -10.92 -17.51
C GLY A 100 4.28 -11.16 -17.92
N ILE A 101 5.21 -10.28 -17.54
CA ILE A 101 6.64 -10.47 -17.80
C ILE A 101 7.15 -11.69 -17.02
N VAL A 102 6.76 -11.82 -15.75
CA VAL A 102 7.11 -13.00 -14.93
C VAL A 102 6.57 -14.29 -15.55
N ARG A 103 5.30 -14.29 -15.97
CA ARG A 103 4.67 -15.47 -16.57
C ARG A 103 5.36 -15.91 -17.86
N GLU A 104 5.60 -14.97 -18.75
CA GLU A 104 6.13 -15.26 -20.08
C GLU A 104 7.63 -15.55 -19.98
N TYR A 105 8.41 -14.63 -19.42
CA TYR A 105 9.85 -14.73 -19.50
C TYR A 105 10.47 -15.58 -18.40
N ILE A 106 9.94 -15.59 -17.19
CA ILE A 106 10.55 -16.36 -16.08
C ILE A 106 10.00 -17.78 -16.04
N LEU A 107 8.68 -17.95 -16.15
CA LEU A 107 8.05 -19.27 -16.02
C LEU A 107 7.99 -20.07 -17.33
N THR A 108 7.87 -19.40 -18.48
CA THR A 108 7.74 -20.08 -19.78
C THR A 108 9.07 -20.16 -20.52
N ASP A 109 9.76 -19.02 -20.65
CA ASP A 109 11.01 -18.93 -21.42
C ASP A 109 12.28 -19.19 -20.58
N GLU A 110 12.14 -19.39 -19.27
CA GLU A 110 13.24 -19.60 -18.30
C GLU A 110 14.37 -18.55 -18.32
N GLU A 111 14.03 -17.30 -18.66
CA GLU A 111 14.95 -16.17 -18.69
C GLU A 111 15.53 -15.89 -17.30
N LYS A 112 16.86 -15.77 -17.26
CA LYS A 112 17.62 -15.56 -16.03
C LYS A 112 18.46 -14.30 -16.18
N SER A 113 17.96 -13.18 -15.65
CA SER A 113 18.69 -11.92 -15.60
C SER A 113 18.72 -11.35 -14.19
N LEU A 114 19.79 -10.62 -13.87
CA LEU A 114 19.89 -9.90 -12.60
C LEU A 114 18.80 -8.82 -12.48
N ASP A 115 18.38 -8.23 -13.60
CA ASP A 115 17.28 -7.27 -13.67
C ASP A 115 15.95 -7.90 -13.22
N LEU A 116 15.61 -9.08 -13.75
CA LEU A 116 14.41 -9.85 -13.36
C LEU A 116 14.45 -10.23 -11.88
N LEU A 117 15.61 -10.72 -11.39
CA LEU A 117 15.77 -11.08 -9.98
C LEU A 117 15.56 -9.89 -9.04
N LEU A 118 16.22 -8.76 -9.31
CA LEU A 118 16.12 -7.57 -8.46
C LEU A 118 14.70 -6.98 -8.50
N GLY A 119 14.08 -6.92 -9.68
CA GLY A 119 12.69 -6.45 -9.80
C GLY A 119 11.71 -7.37 -9.07
N LEU A 120 11.90 -8.69 -9.13
CA LEU A 120 11.10 -9.64 -8.37
C LEU A 120 11.22 -9.42 -6.86
N LEU A 121 12.44 -9.21 -6.35
CA LEU A 121 12.64 -8.92 -4.92
C LEU A 121 11.88 -7.65 -4.49
N CYS A 122 11.97 -6.59 -5.29
CA CYS A 122 11.20 -5.36 -5.08
C CYS A 122 9.69 -5.61 -5.08
N PHE A 123 9.18 -6.30 -6.10
CA PHE A 123 7.75 -6.57 -6.24
C PHE A 123 7.20 -7.47 -5.12
N ASN A 124 7.96 -8.48 -4.68
CA ASN A 124 7.54 -9.36 -3.58
C ASN A 124 7.52 -8.63 -2.23
N SER A 125 8.42 -7.67 -2.01
CA SER A 125 8.43 -6.86 -0.79
C SER A 125 7.11 -6.10 -0.60
N TRP A 126 6.45 -5.66 -1.68
CA TRP A 126 5.12 -5.02 -1.61
C TRP A 126 4.09 -5.88 -0.86
N ILE A 127 3.93 -7.14 -1.26
CA ILE A 127 2.95 -8.05 -0.67
C ILE A 127 3.30 -8.31 0.80
N GLN A 128 4.58 -8.48 1.12
CA GLN A 128 5.05 -8.63 2.50
C GLN A 128 4.77 -7.39 3.35
N ASN A 129 4.86 -6.18 2.76
CA ASN A 129 4.52 -4.94 3.44
C ASN A 129 3.02 -4.88 3.76
N LEU A 130 2.13 -5.29 2.86
CA LEU A 130 0.69 -5.33 3.11
C LEU A 130 0.33 -6.27 4.27
N GLU A 131 0.91 -7.47 4.32
CA GLU A 131 0.71 -8.40 5.45
C GLU A 131 1.25 -7.82 6.76
N SER A 132 2.40 -7.14 6.72
CA SER A 132 2.96 -6.46 7.89
C SER A 132 2.04 -5.36 8.42
N ILE A 133 1.37 -4.62 7.52
CA ILE A 133 0.36 -3.61 7.89
C ILE A 133 -0.85 -4.29 8.55
N VAL A 134 -1.34 -5.41 8.02
CA VAL A 134 -2.43 -6.17 8.66
C VAL A 134 -2.04 -6.58 10.08
N VAL A 135 -0.86 -7.17 10.27
CA VAL A 135 -0.39 -7.60 11.60
C VAL A 135 -0.27 -6.41 12.56
N ALA A 136 0.20 -5.25 12.07
CA ALA A 136 0.30 -4.05 12.88
C ALA A 136 -1.10 -3.54 13.30
N VAL A 137 -2.03 -3.47 12.37
CA VAL A 137 -3.42 -3.05 12.62
C VAL A 137 -4.12 -4.03 13.56
N GLU A 138 -3.96 -5.33 13.37
CA GLU A 138 -4.50 -6.36 14.28
C GLU A 138 -4.03 -6.16 15.71
N ARG A 139 -2.73 -5.98 15.91
CA ARG A 139 -2.15 -5.75 17.25
C ARG A 139 -2.71 -4.48 17.88
N TRP A 140 -2.87 -3.43 17.08
CA TRP A 140 -3.42 -2.18 17.55
C TRP A 140 -4.91 -2.30 17.93
N LEU A 141 -5.72 -2.98 17.10
CA LEU A 141 -7.14 -3.21 17.41
C LEU A 141 -7.31 -4.09 18.66
N ARG A 142 -6.49 -5.14 18.81
CA ARG A 142 -6.48 -5.98 20.02
C ARG A 142 -6.16 -5.19 21.28
N PHE A 143 -5.24 -4.22 21.19
CA PHE A 143 -4.98 -3.33 22.32
C PHE A 143 -6.28 -2.66 22.79
N TYR A 144 -7.09 -2.05 21.90
CA TYR A 144 -8.34 -1.41 22.30
C TYR A 144 -9.40 -2.39 22.83
N THR A 145 -9.55 -3.56 22.22
CA THR A 145 -10.55 -4.55 22.64
C THR A 145 -10.17 -5.24 23.95
N GLU A 146 -8.89 -5.46 24.23
CA GLU A 146 -8.42 -6.13 25.46
C GLU A 146 -8.12 -5.15 26.62
N TYR A 147 -7.87 -3.86 26.34
CA TYR A 147 -7.44 -2.90 27.38
C TYR A 147 -8.54 -2.62 28.42
N PRO A 148 -8.28 -2.72 29.74
CA PRO A 148 -9.30 -2.58 30.78
C PRO A 148 -10.02 -1.24 30.74
N VAL A 149 -11.35 -1.26 30.87
CA VAL A 149 -12.23 -0.08 30.70
C VAL A 149 -11.97 0.99 31.76
N ASP A 150 -11.57 0.58 32.97
CA ASP A 150 -11.21 1.45 34.09
C ASP A 150 -9.95 2.28 33.84
N GLU A 151 -9.08 1.86 32.92
CA GLU A 151 -7.87 2.58 32.54
C GLU A 151 -8.05 3.50 31.32
N TRP A 152 -9.26 3.58 30.75
CA TRP A 152 -9.52 4.34 29.51
C TRP A 152 -9.46 5.86 29.69
N MET A 153 -9.64 6.37 30.93
CA MET A 153 -9.50 7.81 31.21
C MET A 153 -8.10 8.35 30.91
N GLY A 154 -7.08 7.48 30.73
CA GLY A 154 -5.73 7.86 30.31
C GLY A 154 -5.50 7.89 28.79
N ILE A 155 -6.46 7.46 27.97
CA ILE A 155 -6.29 7.42 26.51
C ILE A 155 -6.37 8.84 25.95
N THR A 156 -5.26 9.31 25.38
CA THR A 156 -5.20 10.62 24.72
C THR A 156 -6.11 10.67 23.50
N THR A 157 -6.49 11.88 23.08
CA THR A 157 -7.19 12.12 21.81
C THR A 157 -6.46 11.51 20.62
N SER A 158 -5.12 11.49 20.65
CA SER A 158 -4.30 10.84 19.62
C SER A 158 -4.50 9.32 19.57
N GLY A 159 -4.72 8.65 20.71
CA GLY A 159 -5.05 7.23 20.75
C GLY A 159 -6.39 6.94 20.10
N GLN A 160 -7.42 7.73 20.44
CA GLN A 160 -8.75 7.62 19.83
C GLN A 160 -8.70 7.77 18.29
N SER A 161 -7.93 8.74 17.78
CA SER A 161 -7.74 8.90 16.32
C SER A 161 -7.03 7.71 15.66
N GLN A 162 -6.06 7.08 16.35
CA GLN A 162 -5.35 5.92 15.80
C GLN A 162 -6.24 4.69 15.65
N PHE A 163 -7.23 4.51 16.53
CA PHE A 163 -8.25 3.47 16.37
C PHE A 163 -9.05 3.66 15.07
N GLY A 164 -9.57 4.88 14.83
CA GLY A 164 -10.29 5.21 13.59
C GLY A 164 -9.47 4.99 12.33
N HIS A 165 -8.19 5.42 12.33
CA HIS A 165 -7.28 5.15 11.21
C HIS A 165 -7.03 3.65 10.99
N SER A 166 -6.94 2.87 12.06
CA SER A 166 -6.72 1.42 11.97
C SER A 166 -7.90 0.70 11.34
N ILE A 167 -9.13 1.11 11.71
CA ILE A 167 -10.36 0.63 11.06
C ILE A 167 -10.37 0.99 9.58
N MET A 168 -9.99 2.24 9.24
CA MET A 168 -9.94 2.68 7.84
C MET A 168 -8.90 1.91 7.02
N ILE A 169 -7.69 1.71 7.56
CA ILE A 169 -6.65 0.93 6.89
C ILE A 169 -7.11 -0.51 6.69
N LEU A 170 -7.74 -1.12 7.69
CA LEU A 170 -8.30 -2.47 7.57
C LEU A 170 -9.37 -2.53 6.48
N PHE A 171 -10.31 -1.58 6.47
CA PHE A 171 -11.32 -1.48 5.41
C PHE A 171 -10.68 -1.38 4.02
N LYS A 172 -9.72 -0.47 3.84
CA LYS A 172 -8.98 -0.30 2.58
C LYS A 172 -8.30 -1.59 2.13
N LEU A 173 -7.69 -2.33 3.06
CA LEU A 173 -7.08 -3.63 2.78
C LEU A 173 -8.10 -4.71 2.42
N THR A 174 -9.33 -4.66 2.96
CA THR A 174 -10.40 -5.60 2.59
C THR A 174 -11.03 -5.31 1.23
N VAL A 175 -10.91 -4.09 0.70
CA VAL A 175 -11.37 -3.75 -0.65
C VAL A 175 -10.25 -3.76 -1.68
N LEU A 176 -8.99 -3.76 -1.25
CA LEU A 176 -7.81 -3.71 -2.12
C LEU A 176 -7.80 -4.86 -3.14
N ARG A 177 -7.78 -4.50 -4.43
CA ARG A 177 -7.77 -5.41 -5.57
C ARG A 177 -6.36 -5.56 -6.14
N GLU A 178 -5.46 -6.18 -5.38
CA GLU A 178 -4.10 -6.48 -5.83
C GLU A 178 -3.93 -7.98 -6.10
N PRO A 179 -3.56 -8.41 -7.31
CA PRO A 179 -3.35 -9.83 -7.58
C PRO A 179 -2.23 -10.43 -6.72
N GLY A 180 -2.57 -11.45 -5.92
CA GLY A 180 -1.70 -12.05 -4.88
C GLY A 180 -2.08 -11.62 -3.46
N TRP A 181 -2.93 -10.60 -3.33
CA TRP A 181 -3.59 -10.24 -2.08
C TRP A 181 -4.92 -10.98 -1.98
N ASP A 182 -5.07 -11.79 -0.92
CA ASP A 182 -6.33 -12.49 -0.65
C ASP A 182 -7.20 -11.66 0.31
N ALA A 183 -7.97 -10.74 -0.28
CA ALA A 183 -8.89 -9.90 0.48
C ALA A 183 -10.00 -10.72 1.16
N GLU A 184 -10.41 -11.85 0.58
CA GLU A 184 -11.44 -12.71 1.19
C GLU A 184 -10.91 -13.41 2.44
N TYR A 185 -9.67 -13.92 2.39
CA TYR A 185 -8.97 -14.42 3.56
C TYR A 185 -8.84 -13.35 4.65
N LEU A 186 -8.44 -12.12 4.29
CA LEU A 186 -8.36 -11.02 5.26
C LEU A 186 -9.70 -10.75 5.94
N ARG A 187 -10.81 -10.68 5.17
CA ARG A 187 -12.16 -10.47 5.71
C ARG A 187 -12.57 -11.55 6.72
N LYS A 188 -12.09 -12.79 6.53
CA LYS A 188 -12.30 -13.91 7.48
C LYS A 188 -11.38 -13.85 8.69
N ARG A 189 -10.16 -13.33 8.51
CA ARG A 189 -9.13 -13.25 9.55
C ARG A 189 -9.41 -12.12 10.55
N VAL A 190 -9.76 -10.93 10.05
CA VAL A 190 -10.08 -9.75 10.86
C VAL A 190 -11.30 -9.07 10.27
N ASN A 191 -12.42 -9.18 10.96
CA ASN A 191 -13.65 -8.53 10.57
C ASN A 191 -13.79 -7.21 11.32
N PHE A 192 -13.57 -6.09 10.62
CA PHE A 192 -13.72 -4.76 11.21
C PHE A 192 -15.12 -4.50 11.76
N MET A 193 -16.16 -5.15 11.22
CA MET A 193 -17.53 -5.00 11.70
C MET A 193 -17.69 -5.57 13.11
N ASP A 194 -17.09 -6.73 13.37
CA ASP A 194 -17.10 -7.37 14.68
C ASP A 194 -16.31 -6.53 15.69
N VAL A 195 -15.17 -5.97 15.27
CA VAL A 195 -14.35 -5.07 16.11
C VAL A 195 -15.12 -3.81 16.49
N LEU A 196 -15.81 -3.15 15.55
CA LEU A 196 -16.61 -1.96 15.81
C LEU A 196 -17.77 -2.27 16.77
N GLU A 197 -18.43 -3.42 16.60
CA GLU A 197 -19.53 -3.86 17.47
C GLU A 197 -19.06 -4.22 18.89
N GLU A 198 -17.92 -4.91 19.01
CA GLU A 198 -17.30 -5.24 20.30
C GLU A 198 -16.89 -3.96 21.06
N MET A 199 -16.30 -3.01 20.35
CA MET A 199 -15.93 -1.71 20.91
C MET A 199 -17.16 -0.90 21.36
N ALA A 200 -18.25 -0.92 20.59
CA ALA A 200 -19.51 -0.27 20.95
C ALA A 200 -20.09 -0.85 22.26
N LYS A 201 -20.17 -2.18 22.36
CA LYS A 201 -20.62 -2.88 23.58
C LYS A 201 -19.74 -2.57 24.79
N LYS A 202 -18.43 -2.46 24.57
CA LYS A 202 -17.47 -2.14 25.63
C LYS A 202 -17.66 -0.72 26.15
N LEU A 203 -17.90 0.25 25.27
CA LEU A 203 -18.27 1.62 25.67
C LEU A 203 -19.59 1.66 26.46
N GLU A 204 -20.60 0.87 26.07
CA GLU A 204 -21.88 0.78 26.78
C GLU A 204 -21.74 0.15 28.18
N SER A 205 -20.73 -0.70 28.38
CA SER A 205 -20.47 -1.33 29.67
C SER A 205 -19.82 -0.41 30.70
N ILE A 206 -19.43 0.81 30.31
CA ILE A 206 -18.82 1.80 31.22
C ILE A 206 -19.84 2.17 32.30
N PRO A 207 -19.53 1.95 33.59
CA PRO A 207 -20.42 2.33 34.68
C PRO A 207 -20.68 3.84 34.66
N GLY A 208 -21.93 4.24 34.91
CA GLY A 208 -22.33 5.65 34.86
C GLY A 208 -21.54 6.59 35.77
N GLU A 209 -20.86 6.07 36.80
CA GLU A 209 -19.97 6.80 37.72
C GLU A 209 -18.67 7.29 37.06
N PHE A 210 -18.22 6.62 36.00
CA PHE A 210 -17.07 7.04 35.19
C PHE A 210 -17.49 7.93 34.00
N ARG A 211 -18.80 8.13 33.81
CA ARG A 211 -19.34 9.08 32.85
C ARG A 211 -19.17 10.48 33.47
N PRO A 212 -18.57 11.46 32.77
CA PRO A 212 -18.37 12.79 33.32
C PRO A 212 -19.70 13.34 33.85
N SER A 213 -19.86 13.40 35.17
CA SER A 213 -21.13 13.76 35.80
C SER A 213 -21.31 15.29 35.90
N ASP A 214 -20.25 16.06 35.66
CA ASP A 214 -20.13 17.45 36.10
C ASP A 214 -19.84 18.46 34.98
N LEU A 215 -20.64 18.44 33.92
CA LEU A 215 -20.90 19.64 33.12
C LEU A 215 -22.40 19.90 33.14
N GLY A 216 -22.87 20.41 34.28
CA GLY A 216 -24.28 20.74 34.50
C GLY A 216 -24.87 21.48 33.30
N ASN A 217 -26.00 20.97 32.79
CA ASN A 217 -26.82 21.59 31.75
C ASN A 217 -26.11 22.01 30.44
N VAL A 218 -25.03 21.33 30.06
CA VAL A 218 -24.61 21.32 28.66
C VAL A 218 -25.16 20.03 28.08
N GLU A 219 -26.06 20.14 27.10
CA GLU A 219 -26.68 19.01 26.41
C GLU A 219 -25.66 17.88 26.17
N ASP A 220 -26.06 16.61 26.34
CA ASP A 220 -25.24 15.39 26.25
C ASP A 220 -24.47 15.23 24.91
N HIS A 221 -23.38 15.98 24.70
CA HIS A 221 -22.62 16.03 23.44
C HIS A 221 -21.22 15.38 23.53
N GLY A 222 -20.89 14.69 24.63
CA GLY A 222 -19.58 14.06 24.78
C GLY A 222 -19.34 12.91 23.80
N MET A 223 -18.19 12.91 23.11
CA MET A 223 -17.77 11.85 22.16
C MET A 223 -17.81 10.44 22.77
N LEU A 224 -17.59 10.32 24.08
CA LEU A 224 -17.67 9.05 24.82
C LEU A 224 -19.12 8.61 25.08
N LEU A 225 -20.07 9.56 25.20
CA LEU A 225 -21.48 9.26 25.45
C LEU A 225 -22.20 8.78 24.19
N LYS A 226 -21.84 9.34 23.02
CA LYS A 226 -22.36 8.98 21.68
C LYS A 226 -21.47 7.99 20.93
N GLY A 227 -20.40 7.51 21.58
CA GLY A 227 -19.39 6.64 20.99
C GLY A 227 -19.95 5.31 20.47
N PRO A 228 -20.85 4.60 21.19
CA PRO A 228 -21.47 3.38 20.69
C PRO A 228 -22.28 3.60 19.40
N GLU A 229 -23.09 4.66 19.33
CA GLU A 229 -23.88 4.99 18.15
C GLU A 229 -22.99 5.36 16.96
N LEU A 230 -21.94 6.15 17.20
CA LEU A 230 -20.94 6.51 16.20
C LEU A 230 -20.28 5.27 15.59
N LEU A 231 -19.84 4.32 16.43
CA LEU A 231 -19.18 3.09 15.96
C LEU A 231 -20.12 2.21 15.13
N ARG A 232 -21.41 2.12 15.52
CA ARG A 232 -22.41 1.37 14.75
C ARG A 232 -22.77 2.05 13.43
N SER A 233 -22.87 3.38 13.42
CA SER A 233 -23.07 4.12 12.17
C SER A 233 -21.90 3.92 11.21
N LEU A 234 -20.66 4.04 11.71
CA LEU A 234 -19.45 3.78 10.92
C LEU A 234 -19.43 2.33 10.38
N ARG A 235 -19.83 1.34 11.19
CA ARG A 235 -19.96 -0.06 10.76
C ARG A 235 -20.93 -0.18 9.59
N ASP A 236 -22.10 0.44 9.68
CA ASP A 236 -23.14 0.33 8.66
C ASP A 236 -22.71 0.99 7.34
N VAL A 237 -22.07 2.15 7.42
CA VAL A 237 -21.50 2.87 6.28
C VAL A 237 -20.42 2.02 5.59
N LEU A 238 -19.41 1.57 6.34
CA LEU A 238 -18.31 0.76 5.78
C LEU A 238 -18.79 -0.59 5.24
N SER A 239 -19.80 -1.20 5.88
CA SER A 239 -20.45 -2.41 5.37
C SER A 239 -21.15 -2.15 4.03
N GLY A 240 -21.86 -1.02 3.90
CA GLY A 240 -22.48 -0.61 2.65
C GLY A 240 -21.46 -0.39 1.53
N GLU A 241 -20.35 0.28 1.83
CA GLU A 241 -19.26 0.48 0.87
C GLU A 241 -18.55 -0.83 0.49
N LEU A 242 -18.36 -1.74 1.45
CA LEU A 242 -17.82 -3.07 1.16
C LEU A 242 -18.78 -3.88 0.27
N MET A 243 -20.09 -3.82 0.50
CA MET A 243 -21.08 -4.47 -0.36
C MET A 243 -21.06 -3.92 -1.79
N LYS A 244 -20.93 -2.60 -1.96
CA LYS A 244 -20.74 -1.99 -3.28
C LYS A 244 -19.45 -2.50 -3.92
N ALA A 245 -18.32 -2.41 -3.21
CA ALA A 245 -17.01 -2.81 -3.71
C ALA A 245 -16.93 -4.29 -4.11
N THR A 246 -17.66 -5.18 -3.42
CA THR A 246 -17.72 -6.62 -3.72
C THR A 246 -18.76 -6.96 -4.79
N ALA A 247 -19.91 -6.29 -4.84
CA ALA A 247 -20.92 -6.50 -5.88
C ALA A 247 -20.42 -6.13 -7.28
N HIS A 248 -19.52 -5.14 -7.35
CA HIS A 248 -18.91 -4.69 -8.60
C HIS A 248 -17.73 -5.56 -9.07
N GLU A 249 -17.40 -6.69 -8.40
CA GLU A 249 -16.41 -7.67 -8.89
C GLU A 249 -16.77 -8.29 -10.26
N ASN A 250 -18.00 -8.10 -10.74
CA ASN A 250 -18.55 -8.73 -11.95
C ASN A 250 -18.72 -7.79 -13.19
N GLY A 251 -18.27 -6.52 -13.17
CA GLY A 251 -18.55 -5.54 -14.26
C GLY A 251 -17.33 -4.73 -14.76
N GLU A 252 -17.27 -4.43 -16.06
CA GLU A 252 -16.12 -3.80 -16.75
C GLU A 252 -15.95 -2.27 -16.55
N MET A 253 -14.67 -1.86 -16.45
CA MET A 253 -13.95 -0.59 -16.80
C MET A 253 -14.50 0.79 -16.40
N GLY A 254 -15.78 0.99 -16.12
CA GLY A 254 -16.30 2.18 -15.40
C GLY A 254 -16.01 2.16 -13.89
N ASP A 255 -15.47 1.02 -13.44
CA ASP A 255 -15.38 0.53 -12.05
C ASP A 255 -14.24 1.15 -11.23
N PHE A 256 -13.28 1.80 -11.89
CA PHE A 256 -12.02 2.18 -11.26
C PHE A 256 -12.10 3.47 -10.41
N VAL A 257 -12.98 4.41 -10.78
CA VAL A 257 -13.11 5.71 -10.11
C VAL A 257 -13.70 5.57 -8.70
N LEU A 258 -14.67 4.65 -8.52
CA LEU A 258 -15.24 4.36 -7.21
C LEU A 258 -14.20 3.75 -6.27
N TYR A 259 -13.38 2.84 -6.80
CA TYR A 259 -12.28 2.20 -6.07
C TYR A 259 -11.18 3.19 -5.64
N GLU A 260 -10.78 4.12 -6.51
CA GLU A 260 -9.80 5.15 -6.14
C GLU A 260 -10.35 6.13 -5.09
N SER A 261 -11.65 6.47 -5.18
CA SER A 261 -12.34 7.27 -4.16
C SER A 261 -12.32 6.59 -2.79
N LEU A 262 -12.64 5.29 -2.73
CA LEU A 262 -12.64 4.48 -1.51
C LEU A 262 -11.25 4.41 -0.84
N LEU A 263 -10.19 4.43 -1.64
CA LEU A 263 -8.81 4.36 -1.17
C LEU A 263 -8.18 5.74 -0.92
N SER A 264 -8.85 6.85 -1.29
CA SER A 264 -8.37 8.21 -1.01
C SER A 264 -8.30 8.50 0.48
N SER A 265 -7.35 9.34 0.91
CA SER A 265 -7.30 9.90 2.27
C SER A 265 -8.51 10.77 2.59
N ASP A 266 -9.15 11.31 1.56
CA ASP A 266 -10.26 12.25 1.70
C ASP A 266 -11.49 11.60 2.29
N ILE A 267 -11.65 10.27 2.16
CA ILE A 267 -12.81 9.56 2.69
C ILE A 267 -12.95 9.78 4.21
N VAL A 268 -11.84 9.82 4.95
CA VAL A 268 -11.82 10.08 6.40
C VAL A 268 -12.29 11.50 6.72
N MET A 269 -11.96 12.47 5.88
CA MET A 269 -12.38 13.86 6.05
C MET A 269 -13.80 14.12 5.51
N ASP A 270 -14.22 13.41 4.48
CA ASP A 270 -15.58 13.49 3.92
C ASP A 270 -16.60 12.86 4.88
N PHE A 271 -16.21 11.80 5.60
CA PHE A 271 -16.99 11.24 6.71
C PHE A 271 -17.27 12.27 7.81
N THR A 272 -16.43 13.31 7.98
CA THR A 272 -16.68 14.40 8.93
C THR A 272 -17.74 15.40 8.48
N GLN A 273 -18.17 15.34 7.21
CA GLN A 273 -19.19 16.21 6.62
C GLN A 273 -20.52 15.51 6.34
N GLU A 274 -20.63 14.21 6.63
CA GLU A 274 -21.84 13.45 6.33
C GLU A 274 -22.99 13.72 7.33
N GLY A 275 -24.23 13.71 6.82
CA GLY A 275 -25.44 14.03 7.59
C GLY A 275 -25.69 13.15 8.82
N TRP A 276 -25.16 11.93 8.85
CA TRP A 276 -25.26 11.05 10.03
C TRP A 276 -24.51 11.60 11.25
N LEU A 277 -23.47 12.43 11.06
CA LEU A 277 -22.83 13.16 12.16
C LEU A 277 -23.78 14.19 12.76
N ASN A 278 -24.59 14.86 11.94
CA ASN A 278 -25.64 15.75 12.45
C ASN A 278 -26.77 14.98 13.12
N ASP A 279 -27.11 13.79 12.62
CA ASP A 279 -28.12 12.91 13.25
C ASP A 279 -27.63 12.34 14.59
N THR A 280 -26.32 12.04 14.70
CA THR A 280 -25.71 11.48 15.91
C THR A 280 -25.38 12.58 16.91
N PHE A 281 -24.74 13.67 16.49
CA PHE A 281 -24.23 14.74 17.35
C PHE A 281 -25.17 15.94 17.52
N GLY A 282 -26.20 16.08 16.70
CA GLY A 282 -27.05 17.28 16.63
C GLY A 282 -26.50 18.28 15.62
N THR A 283 -27.36 19.17 15.13
CA THR A 283 -26.96 20.22 14.17
C THR A 283 -26.10 21.28 14.88
N GLY A 284 -24.79 21.26 14.69
CA GLY A 284 -23.92 22.31 15.25
C GLY A 284 -22.47 21.94 15.58
N PHE A 285 -21.88 20.99 14.86
CA PHE A 285 -20.42 20.90 14.74
C PHE A 285 -19.93 21.73 13.55
#